data_AF-A0A8T5KD80-F1
#
_entry.id   AF-A0A8T5KD80-F1
#
_cell.length_a   1.000
_cell.length_b   1.000
_cell.length_c   1.000
_cell.angle_alpha   90.00
_cell.angle_beta   90.00
_cell.angle_gamma   90.00
#
_symmetry.space_group_name_H-M   'P 1'
#
loop_
_entity.id
_entity.type
_entity.pdbx_description
1 polymer ?
#
loop_
_entity_poly.entity_id
_entity_poly.type
_entity_poly.pdbx_seq_one_letter_code
_entity_poly.pdbx_strand_id
1 'polypeptide(L)'
;MPESIVQNTTCFAEHRARDLTCRKKSCRNWMACPAQLNCAVLAARREDTRTLQEIGDIFGVTRMRICQIEKAVMKKMREQVPDSQT
;
A
#
# COMPACT_ATOMS: atom_id res chain seq x y z
N MET A 1 -17.32 13.99 -16.00
CA MET A 1 -16.17 14.79 -16.47
C MET A 1 -15.26 13.83 -17.22
N PRO A 2 -14.84 14.12 -18.46
CA PRO A 2 -14.05 13.16 -19.20
C PRO A 2 -12.64 13.08 -18.59
N GLU A 3 -12.27 11.86 -18.23
CA GLU A 3 -11.02 11.46 -17.57
C GLU A 3 -9.87 11.55 -18.58
N SER A 4 -9.18 12.70 -18.65
CA SER A 4 -7.95 12.75 -19.43
C SER A 4 -6.87 11.93 -18.73
N ILE A 5 -6.39 10.88 -19.40
CA ILE A 5 -5.24 10.10 -18.95
C ILE A 5 -4.00 11.00 -19.03
N VAL A 6 -3.38 11.27 -17.89
CA VAL A 6 -2.09 11.98 -17.84
C VAL A 6 -0.99 11.01 -18.27
N GLN A 7 -0.27 11.35 -19.33
CA GLN A 7 0.80 10.51 -19.88
C GLN A 7 2.09 10.61 -19.05
N ASN A 8 2.95 9.59 -19.14
CA ASN A 8 4.29 9.56 -18.51
C ASN A 8 4.30 9.72 -16.98
N THR A 9 3.23 9.28 -16.31
CA THR A 9 3.12 9.30 -14.85
C THR A 9 2.38 8.07 -14.34
N THR A 10 2.40 7.88 -13.02
CA THR A 10 1.67 6.81 -12.35
C THR A 10 0.45 7.36 -11.66
N CYS A 11 -0.62 6.56 -11.56
CA CYS A 11 -1.85 7.03 -10.92
C CYS A 11 -1.59 7.53 -9.48
N PHE A 12 -0.81 6.81 -8.69
CA PHE A 12 -0.51 7.19 -7.31
C PHE A 12 0.34 8.45 -7.21
N ALA A 13 1.25 8.72 -8.16
CA ALA A 13 1.98 10.00 -8.20
C ALA A 13 1.04 11.18 -8.43
N GLU A 14 0.10 11.06 -9.38
CA GLU A 14 -0.85 12.13 -9.67
C GLU A 14 -1.85 12.38 -8.53
N HIS A 15 -2.30 11.31 -7.86
CA HIS A 15 -3.15 11.41 -6.67
C HIS A 15 -2.42 12.10 -5.52
N ARG A 16 -1.13 11.77 -5.29
CA ARG A 16 -0.30 12.43 -4.28
C ARG A 16 -0.07 13.91 -4.59
N ALA A 17 0.28 14.24 -5.84
CA ALA A 17 0.59 15.62 -6.23
C ALA A 17 -0.60 16.57 -6.12
N ARG A 18 -1.82 16.05 -6.28
CA ARG A 18 -3.08 16.84 -6.21
C ARG A 18 -3.86 16.65 -4.92
N ASP A 19 -3.34 15.85 -4.00
CA ASP A 19 -4.01 15.47 -2.75
C ASP A 19 -5.44 14.92 -2.98
N LEU A 20 -5.58 14.03 -3.97
CA LEU A 20 -6.87 13.46 -4.37
C LEU A 20 -7.01 12.01 -3.91
N THR A 21 -8.12 11.71 -3.24
CA THR A 21 -8.46 10.34 -2.85
C THR A 21 -8.87 9.51 -4.07
N CYS A 22 -8.34 8.29 -4.19
CA CYS A 22 -8.71 7.36 -5.26
C CYS A 22 -10.17 6.91 -5.11
N ARG A 23 -10.97 7.08 -6.18
CA ARG A 23 -12.39 6.67 -6.24
C ARG A 23 -12.60 5.32 -6.94
N LYS A 24 -11.57 4.78 -7.59
CA LYS A 24 -11.64 3.50 -8.31
C LYS A 24 -11.55 2.33 -7.33
N LYS A 25 -12.69 1.92 -6.76
CA LYS A 25 -12.79 0.81 -5.80
C LYS A 25 -12.33 -0.55 -6.35
N SER A 26 -12.34 -0.73 -7.67
CA SER A 26 -11.82 -1.93 -8.34
C SER A 26 -10.29 -1.98 -8.48
N CYS A 27 -9.58 -0.91 -8.09
CA CYS A 27 -8.12 -0.90 -8.13
C CYS A 27 -7.55 -1.88 -7.10
N ARG A 28 -6.57 -2.70 -7.51
CA ARG A 28 -5.88 -3.66 -6.63
C ARG A 28 -5.27 -3.05 -5.37
N ASN A 29 -4.85 -1.78 -5.46
CA ASN A 29 -4.24 -1.05 -4.35
C ASN A 29 -5.25 -0.16 -3.61
N TRP A 30 -6.53 -0.23 -3.96
CA TRP A 30 -7.56 0.55 -3.28
C TRP A 30 -7.77 0.02 -1.87
N MET A 31 -7.84 0.92 -0.92
CA MET A 31 -8.19 0.62 0.47
C MET A 31 -9.07 1.74 1.01
N ALA A 32 -9.95 1.43 1.95
CA ALA A 32 -10.87 2.38 2.56
C ALA A 32 -10.15 3.26 3.60
N CYS A 33 -9.21 4.11 3.15
CA CYS A 33 -8.43 4.99 4.02
C CYS A 33 -8.19 6.35 3.34
N PRO A 34 -9.11 7.32 3.51
CA PRO A 34 -9.00 8.63 2.87
C PRO A 34 -7.76 9.41 3.29
N ALA A 35 -7.31 9.26 4.55
CA ALA A 35 -6.08 9.86 5.06
C ALA A 35 -4.82 9.45 4.26
N GLN A 36 -4.91 8.32 3.54
CA GLN A 36 -3.87 7.76 2.68
C GLN A 36 -4.30 7.76 1.21
N LEU A 37 -5.20 8.68 0.83
CA LEU A 37 -5.71 8.84 -0.52
C LEU A 37 -6.33 7.55 -1.11
N ASN A 38 -6.85 6.68 -0.24
CA ASN A 38 -7.38 5.36 -0.57
C ASN A 38 -6.40 4.46 -1.34
N CYS A 39 -5.09 4.60 -1.14
CA CYS A 39 -4.08 3.88 -1.92
C CYS A 39 -2.99 3.25 -1.04
N ALA A 40 -2.91 1.92 -1.04
CA ALA A 40 -1.91 1.17 -0.27
C ALA A 40 -0.46 1.50 -0.65
N VAL A 41 -0.19 1.83 -1.93
CA VAL A 41 1.14 2.24 -2.40
C VAL A 41 1.56 3.59 -1.79
N LEU A 42 0.62 4.51 -1.64
CA LEU A 42 0.89 5.80 -1.01
C LEU A 42 1.07 5.65 0.48
N ALA A 43 0.23 4.84 1.15
CA ALA A 43 0.41 4.54 2.57
C ALA A 43 1.77 3.92 2.88
N ALA A 44 2.23 2.96 2.08
CA ALA A 44 3.53 2.32 2.29
C ALA A 44 4.74 3.24 2.07
N ARG A 45 4.56 4.40 1.42
CA ARG A 45 5.63 5.38 1.16
C ARG A 45 5.64 6.54 2.14
N ARG A 46 4.66 6.65 3.03
CA ARG A 46 4.65 7.71 4.04
C ARG A 46 5.56 7.36 5.20
N GLU A 47 6.05 8.39 5.85
CA GLU A 47 6.86 8.29 7.07
C GLU A 47 6.00 7.95 8.30
N ASP A 48 4.67 8.11 8.23
CA ASP A 48 3.77 7.68 9.31
C ASP A 48 3.74 6.16 9.41
N THR A 49 4.38 5.63 10.45
CA THR A 49 4.31 4.20 10.76
C THR A 49 2.93 3.88 11.33
N ARG A 50 2.33 2.79 10.83
CA ARG A 50 1.08 2.25 11.35
C ARG A 50 1.34 0.97 12.10
N THR A 51 0.58 0.76 13.16
CA THR A 51 0.58 -0.49 13.89
C THR A 51 -0.06 -1.59 13.05
N LEU A 52 0.31 -2.84 13.33
CA LEU A 52 -0.29 -4.01 12.68
C LEU A 52 -1.81 -4.12 12.96
N GLN A 53 -2.30 -3.52 14.06
CA GLN A 53 -3.72 -3.44 14.37
C GLN A 53 -4.43 -2.48 13.41
N GLU A 54 -3.94 -1.25 13.26
CA GLU A 54 -4.54 -0.25 12.35
C GLU A 54 -4.57 -0.74 10.90
N ILE A 55 -3.52 -1.45 10.48
CA ILE A 55 -3.48 -2.08 9.15
C ILE A 55 -4.58 -3.16 9.06
N GLY A 56 -4.72 -4.00 10.09
CA GLY A 56 -5.80 -4.98 10.15
C GLY A 56 -7.19 -4.35 10.03
N ASP A 57 -7.41 -3.25 10.76
CA ASP A 57 -8.68 -2.51 10.76
C ASP A 57 -9.01 -1.93 9.37
N ILE A 58 -8.00 -1.39 8.65
CA ILE A 58 -8.17 -0.87 7.27
C ILE A 58 -8.58 -1.97 6.28
N PHE A 59 -8.01 -3.17 6.42
CA PHE A 59 -8.24 -4.29 5.50
C PHE A 59 -9.34 -5.25 5.96
N GLY A 60 -9.98 -5.01 7.12
CA GLY A 60 -11.01 -5.88 7.67
C GLY A 60 -10.50 -7.26 8.07
N VAL A 61 -9.25 -7.36 8.53
CA VAL A 61 -8.61 -8.61 8.97
C VAL A 61 -8.02 -8.46 10.36
N THR A 62 -7.84 -9.57 11.06
CA THR A 62 -7.28 -9.53 12.41
C THR A 62 -5.80 -9.12 12.39
N ARG A 63 -5.33 -8.46 13.46
CA ARG A 63 -3.90 -8.21 13.68
C ARG A 63 -3.05 -9.46 13.50
N MET A 64 -3.53 -10.61 13.99
CA MET A 64 -2.80 -11.87 13.86
C MET A 64 -2.63 -12.30 12.40
N ARG A 65 -3.64 -12.07 11.56
CA ARG A 65 -3.54 -12.31 10.12
C ARG A 65 -2.46 -11.44 9.48
N ILE A 66 -2.36 -10.17 9.86
CA ILE A 66 -1.29 -9.28 9.40
C ILE A 66 0.09 -9.80 9.84
N CYS A 67 0.26 -10.16 11.12
CA CYS A 67 1.52 -10.74 11.62
C CYS A 67 1.96 -11.99 10.83
N GLN A 68 1.01 -12.86 10.47
CA GLN A 68 1.30 -14.06 9.68
C GLN A 68 1.78 -13.70 8.27
N ILE A 69 1.13 -12.74 7.62
CA ILE A 69 1.51 -12.27 6.28
C ILE A 69 2.91 -11.66 6.30
N GLU A 70 3.20 -10.79 7.28
CA GLU A 70 4.53 -10.20 7.47
C GLU A 70 5.62 -11.27 7.64
N LYS A 71 5.41 -12.24 8.54
CA LYS A 71 6.35 -13.35 8.74
C LYS A 71 6.61 -14.13 7.46
N ALA A 72 5.56 -14.40 6.68
CA ALA A 72 5.67 -15.13 5.42
C ALA A 72 6.44 -14.33 4.35
N VAL A 73 6.21 -13.03 4.23
CA VAL A 73 6.94 -12.15 3.30
C VAL A 73 8.40 -12.05 3.70
N MET A 74 8.70 -11.82 4.99
CA MET A 74 10.07 -11.75 5.49
C MET A 74 10.84 -13.05 5.29
N LYS A 75 10.17 -14.20 5.43
CA LYS A 75 10.77 -15.50 5.10
C LYS A 75 11.14 -15.58 3.61
N LYS A 76 10.21 -15.25 2.71
CA LYS A 76 10.44 -15.26 1.26
C LYS A 76 11.53 -14.29 0.80
N MET A 77 11.66 -13.15 1.48
CA MET A 77 12.71 -12.16 1.18
C MET A 77 14.09 -12.70 1.55
N ARG A 78 14.23 -13.35 2.71
CA ARG A 78 15.49 -13.99 3.12
C ARG A 78 15.91 -15.11 2.18
N GLU A 79 14.97 -15.93 1.73
CA GLU A 79 15.24 -17.05 0.80
C GLU A 79 15.66 -16.58 -0.61
N GLN A 80 15.36 -15.32 -0.99
CA GLN A 80 15.67 -14.75 -2.31
C GLN A 80 16.96 -13.93 -2.34
N VAL A 81 17.66 -13.78 -1.21
CA VAL A 81 19.02 -13.22 -1.19
C VAL A 81 19.98 -14.41 -1.23
N PRO A 82 20.64 -14.71 -2.37
CA PRO A 82 21.77 -15.63 -2.35
C PRO A 82 22.83 -15.01 -1.45
N ASP A 83 23.38 -15.79 -0.51
CA ASP A 83 24.50 -15.40 0.35
C ASP A 83 25.61 -14.76 -0.49
N SER A 84 25.62 -13.43 -0.52
CA SER A 84 26.70 -12.64 -1.07
C SER A 84 27.27 -11.82 0.07
N GLN A 85 28.19 -12.50 0.76
CA GLN A 85 29.37 -11.98 1.45
C GLN A 85 29.18 -11.38 2.86
N THR A 86 29.76 -12.12 3.81
CA THR A 86 30.74 -11.72 4.83
C THR A 86 31.29 -10.30 4.71
#